data_AF-A0A6P0Q1V7-F1
#
_entry.id   AF-A0A6P0Q1V7-F1
#
_cell.length_a   1.000
_cell.length_b   1.000
_cell.length_c   1.000
_cell.angle_alpha   90.00
_cell.angle_beta   90.00
_cell.angle_gamma   90.00
#
_symmetry.space_group_name_H-M   'P 1'
#
loop_
_entity.id
_entity.type
_entity.pdbx_description
1 polymer ?
#
loop_
_entity_poly.entity_id
_entity_poly.type
_entity_poly.pdbx_seq_one_letter_code
_entity_poly.pdbx_strand_id
1 'polypeptide(L)'
;MKNILKYVFITLVVALLVVVIGYYLPSNTPTKTSELFSNSEYEKILDEYYIKNLGLMQGHLIAAKDLLEGGTPDQAQSHLEHPIEELYGEIQDKLKEEGVDDFKQNLEDLYDTAKYQPYSEEVTKKLQVSVADIKSAIDSFFENHKNLQSPEFAEIVLISILNTASE
;
A
#
# COMPACT_ATOMS: atom_id res chain seq x y z
N MET A 1 9.35 -21.68 -63.09
CA MET A 1 10.29 -22.42 -62.22
C MET A 1 11.30 -21.51 -61.50
N LYS A 2 11.97 -20.55 -62.16
CA LYS A 2 12.97 -19.66 -61.52
C LYS A 2 12.50 -18.88 -60.27
N ASN A 3 11.22 -18.48 -60.22
CA ASN A 3 10.70 -17.68 -59.11
C ASN A 3 10.39 -18.53 -57.87
N ILE A 4 9.93 -19.77 -58.05
CA ILE A 4 9.62 -20.69 -56.95
C ILE A 4 10.90 -21.04 -56.18
N LEU A 5 12.01 -21.27 -56.90
CA LEU A 5 13.30 -21.57 -56.28
C LEU A 5 13.85 -20.38 -55.47
N LYS A 6 13.59 -19.13 -55.90
CA LYS A 6 13.95 -17.92 -55.13
C LYS A 6 13.19 -17.83 -53.81
N TYR A 7 11.87 -18.09 -53.82
CA TYR A 7 11.08 -18.01 -52.60
C TYR A 7 11.42 -19.12 -51.61
N VAL A 8 11.67 -20.35 -52.08
CA VAL A 8 12.13 -21.46 -51.24
C VAL A 8 13.48 -21.13 -50.58
N PHE A 9 14.40 -20.52 -51.32
CA PHE A 9 15.70 -20.11 -50.79
C PHE A 9 15.58 -19.00 -49.74
N ILE A 10 14.72 -17.99 -49.98
CA ILE A 10 14.46 -16.91 -49.01
C ILE A 10 13.86 -17.46 -47.72
N THR A 11 12.87 -18.35 -47.81
CA THR A 11 12.28 -18.97 -46.61
C THR A 11 13.28 -19.80 -45.81
N LEU A 12 14.21 -20.50 -46.48
CA LEU A 12 15.25 -21.28 -45.82
C LEU A 12 16.27 -20.39 -45.11
N VAL A 13 16.67 -19.27 -45.72
CA VAL A 13 17.60 -18.31 -45.12
C VAL A 13 16.97 -17.60 -43.91
N VAL A 14 15.69 -17.23 -43.98
CA VAL A 14 14.96 -16.62 -42.86
C VAL A 14 14.81 -17.62 -41.70
N ALA A 15 14.47 -18.88 -41.98
CA ALA A 15 14.38 -19.91 -40.95
C ALA A 15 15.74 -20.16 -40.29
N LEU A 16 16.83 -20.18 -41.07
CA LEU A 16 18.19 -20.33 -40.54
C LEU A 16 18.59 -19.13 -39.69
N LEU A 17 18.23 -17.90 -40.09
CA LEU A 17 18.46 -16.69 -39.30
C LEU A 17 17.70 -16.71 -37.98
N VAL A 18 16.44 -17.16 -37.94
CA VAL A 18 15.67 -17.27 -36.70
C VAL A 18 16.29 -18.30 -35.75
N VAL A 19 16.79 -19.43 -36.28
CA VAL A 19 17.48 -20.44 -35.47
C VAL A 19 18.82 -19.90 -34.95
N VAL A 20 19.63 -19.25 -35.80
CA VAL A 20 20.91 -18.66 -35.38
C VAL A 20 20.69 -17.55 -34.35
N ILE A 21 19.72 -16.66 -34.55
CA ILE A 21 19.40 -15.60 -33.58
C ILE A 21 18.90 -16.21 -32.26
N GLY A 22 18.07 -17.26 -32.30
CA GLY A 22 17.60 -17.97 -31.11
C GLY A 22 18.69 -18.75 -30.35
N TYR A 23 19.77 -19.17 -31.02
CA TYR A 23 20.92 -19.84 -30.39
C TYR A 23 21.98 -18.87 -29.83
N TYR A 24 22.09 -17.66 -30.41
CA TYR A 24 23.12 -16.68 -30.02
C TYR A 24 22.60 -15.51 -29.16
N LEU A 25 21.29 -15.31 -29.05
CA LEU A 25 20.74 -14.49 -27.98
C LEU A 25 20.70 -15.34 -26.71
N PRO A 26 21.34 -14.91 -25.61
CA PRO A 26 21.08 -15.54 -24.32
C PRO A 26 19.58 -15.47 -24.08
N SER A 27 18.96 -16.61 -23.75
CA SER A 27 17.64 -16.58 -23.14
C SER A 27 17.73 -15.61 -21.98
N ASN A 28 16.89 -14.57 -21.96
CA ASN A 28 16.67 -13.76 -20.76
C ASN A 28 15.93 -14.62 -19.73
N THR A 29 16.54 -15.74 -19.34
CA THR A 29 16.26 -16.36 -18.06
C THR A 29 16.78 -15.37 -17.03
N PRO A 30 15.92 -14.83 -16.16
CA PRO A 30 16.37 -13.98 -15.06
C PRO A 30 17.47 -14.74 -14.34
N THR A 31 18.64 -14.13 -14.23
CA THR A 31 19.73 -14.71 -13.45
C THR A 31 19.23 -14.83 -12.01
N LYS A 32 19.61 -15.89 -11.28
CA LYS A 32 19.23 -16.07 -9.86
C LYS A 32 19.47 -14.82 -8.99
N THR A 33 20.42 -13.98 -9.40
CA THR A 33 20.72 -12.67 -8.81
C THR A 33 19.58 -11.65 -9.00
N SER A 34 18.90 -11.60 -10.15
CA SER A 34 17.75 -10.69 -10.34
C SER A 34 16.49 -11.14 -9.61
N GLU A 35 16.29 -12.45 -9.39
CA GLU A 35 15.20 -12.95 -8.52
C GLU A 35 15.44 -12.63 -7.04
N LEU A 36 16.70 -12.64 -6.60
CA LEU A 36 17.10 -12.30 -5.21
C LEU A 36 17.04 -10.81 -4.89
N PHE A 37 17.17 -9.92 -5.88
CA PHE A 37 17.06 -8.46 -5.71
C PHE A 37 15.66 -7.90 -6.06
N SER A 38 14.72 -8.73 -6.49
CA SER A 38 13.43 -8.26 -7.03
C SER A 38 12.25 -8.40 -6.05
N ASN A 39 12.25 -9.43 -5.19
CA ASN A 39 11.05 -9.70 -4.36
C ASN A 39 11.19 -9.16 -2.94
N SER A 40 12.32 -9.35 -2.26
CA SER A 40 12.43 -8.94 -0.85
C SER A 40 12.48 -7.42 -0.66
N GLU A 41 13.08 -6.69 -1.59
CA GLU A 41 13.14 -5.22 -1.53
C GLU A 41 11.79 -4.61 -1.90
N TYR A 42 11.10 -5.18 -2.89
CA TYR A 42 9.75 -4.77 -3.26
C TYR A 42 8.72 -5.06 -2.16
N GLU A 43 8.75 -6.26 -1.58
CA GLU A 43 7.93 -6.62 -0.41
C GLU A 43 8.19 -5.66 0.75
N LYS A 44 9.46 -5.36 1.04
CA LYS A 44 9.80 -4.38 2.09
C LYS A 44 9.23 -2.99 1.82
N ILE A 45 9.21 -2.54 0.55
CA ILE A 45 8.59 -1.26 0.16
C ILE A 45 7.07 -1.30 0.39
N LEU A 46 6.41 -2.40 0.03
CA LEU A 46 4.96 -2.55 0.25
C LEU A 46 4.60 -2.61 1.74
N ASP A 47 5.40 -3.32 2.53
CA ASP A 47 5.24 -3.43 3.98
C ASP A 47 5.44 -2.08 4.68
N GLU A 48 6.47 -1.34 4.28
CA GLU A 48 6.69 0.05 4.73
C GLU A 48 5.52 0.95 4.34
N TYR A 49 5.09 0.90 3.08
CA TYR A 49 4.00 1.72 2.56
C TYR A 49 2.68 1.47 3.30
N TYR A 50 2.37 0.19 3.56
CA TYR A 50 1.21 -0.22 4.33
C TYR A 50 1.23 0.33 5.76
N ILE A 51 2.34 0.13 6.48
CA ILE A 51 2.45 0.60 7.87
C ILE A 51 2.51 2.13 7.94
N LYS A 52 3.15 2.80 6.98
CA LYS A 52 3.14 4.25 6.84
C LYS A 52 1.70 4.77 6.70
N ASN A 53 0.89 4.19 5.81
CA ASN A 53 -0.49 4.62 5.61
C ASN A 53 -1.37 4.37 6.86
N LEU A 54 -1.25 3.22 7.51
CA LEU A 54 -1.94 2.97 8.79
C LEU A 54 -1.53 3.98 9.88
N GLY A 55 -0.23 4.32 9.94
CA GLY A 55 0.30 5.34 10.85
C GLY A 55 -0.25 6.74 10.56
N LEU A 56 -0.33 7.13 9.28
CA LEU A 56 -0.93 8.40 8.86
C LEU A 56 -2.42 8.45 9.25
N MET A 57 -3.18 7.39 8.96
CA MET A 57 -4.59 7.29 9.35
C MET A 57 -4.77 7.45 10.86
N GLN A 58 -3.95 6.78 11.67
CA GLN A 58 -3.98 6.93 13.13
C GLN A 58 -3.69 8.37 13.56
N GLY A 59 -2.67 9.01 12.98
CA GLY A 59 -2.33 10.40 13.24
C GLY A 59 -3.49 11.36 12.92
N HIS A 60 -4.18 11.14 11.81
CA HIS A 60 -5.38 11.89 11.42
C HIS A 60 -6.51 11.77 12.45
N LEU A 61 -6.79 10.57 12.95
CA LEU A 61 -7.84 10.38 13.96
C LEU A 61 -7.49 11.05 15.31
N ILE A 62 -6.20 11.03 15.69
CA ILE A 62 -5.72 11.73 16.89
C ILE A 62 -5.88 13.25 16.71
N ALA A 63 -5.47 13.79 15.56
CA ALA A 63 -5.63 15.21 15.26
C ALA A 63 -7.11 15.62 15.25
N ALA A 64 -7.99 14.83 14.63
CA ALA A 64 -9.42 15.07 14.63
C ALA A 64 -10.01 15.10 16.04
N LYS A 65 -9.62 14.15 16.91
CA LYS A 65 -10.01 14.14 18.32
C LYS A 65 -9.62 15.44 19.02
N ASP A 66 -8.37 15.86 18.89
CA ASP A 66 -7.85 17.04 19.58
C ASP A 66 -8.52 18.33 19.06
N LEU A 67 -8.87 18.40 17.78
CA LEU A 67 -9.63 19.50 17.18
C LEU A 67 -11.09 19.54 17.66
N LEU A 68 -11.74 18.38 17.78
CA LEU A 68 -13.09 18.28 18.36
C LEU A 68 -13.10 18.72 19.83
N GLU A 69 -12.13 18.27 20.62
CA GLU A 69 -11.95 18.70 22.02
C GLU A 69 -11.61 20.19 22.14
N GLY A 70 -10.90 20.74 21.15
CA GLY A 70 -10.57 22.15 21.01
C GLY A 70 -11.70 23.04 20.49
N GLY A 71 -12.84 22.46 20.08
CA GLY A 71 -13.99 23.22 19.58
C GLY A 71 -13.86 23.70 18.12
N THR A 72 -13.02 23.05 17.30
CA THR A 72 -12.82 23.35 15.87
C THR A 72 -13.28 22.19 14.96
N PRO A 73 -14.58 21.84 14.97
CA PRO A 73 -15.11 20.66 14.27
C PRO A 73 -14.95 20.73 12.75
N ASP A 74 -15.00 21.94 12.18
CA ASP A 74 -14.78 22.15 10.74
C ASP A 74 -13.36 21.70 10.32
N GLN A 75 -12.36 21.92 11.18
CA GLN A 75 -11.00 21.44 10.93
C GLN A 75 -10.89 19.94 11.17
N ALA A 76 -11.55 19.43 12.22
CA ALA A 76 -11.58 18.00 12.50
C ALA A 76 -12.17 17.19 11.33
N GLN A 77 -13.17 17.74 10.65
CA GLN A 77 -13.85 17.06 9.55
C GLN A 77 -12.90 16.71 8.39
N SER A 78 -12.02 17.62 7.98
CA SER A 78 -11.02 17.32 6.94
C SER A 78 -10.06 16.22 7.40
N HIS A 79 -9.63 16.24 8.66
CA HIS A 79 -8.81 15.16 9.20
C HIS A 79 -9.53 13.80 9.26
N LEU A 80 -10.85 13.76 9.41
CA LEU A 80 -11.64 12.52 9.36
C LEU A 80 -11.89 12.02 7.93
N GLU A 81 -11.91 12.92 6.94
CA GLU A 81 -12.15 12.62 5.54
C GLU A 81 -10.94 11.98 4.85
N HIS A 82 -9.73 12.51 5.07
CA HIS A 82 -8.53 12.07 4.36
C HIS A 82 -8.21 10.57 4.55
N PRO A 83 -8.35 9.96 5.75
CA PRO A 83 -8.20 8.51 5.90
C PRO A 83 -9.09 7.69 4.97
N ILE A 84 -10.29 8.17 4.65
CA ILE A 84 -11.28 7.47 3.82
C ILE A 84 -10.96 7.64 2.34
N GLU A 85 -10.76 8.88 1.91
CA GLU A 85 -10.65 9.25 0.50
C GLU A 85 -9.25 9.04 -0.08
N GLU A 86 -8.21 9.18 0.74
CA GLU A 86 -6.82 9.20 0.26
C GLU A 86 -6.03 7.97 0.71
N LEU A 87 -6.28 7.45 1.90
CA LEU A 87 -5.42 6.42 2.51
C LEU A 87 -6.02 5.02 2.50
N TYR A 88 -7.34 4.87 2.65
CA TYR A 88 -7.95 3.55 2.79
C TYR A 88 -7.75 2.66 1.56
N GLY A 89 -7.91 3.23 0.36
CA GLY A 89 -7.74 2.51 -0.89
C GLY A 89 -6.33 1.92 -1.05
N GLU A 90 -5.32 2.60 -0.49
CA GLU A 90 -3.91 2.22 -0.56
C GLU A 90 -3.55 1.02 0.33
N ILE A 91 -4.40 0.69 1.31
CA ILE A 91 -4.15 -0.41 2.26
C ILE A 91 -5.13 -1.58 2.13
N GLN A 92 -6.20 -1.42 1.35
CA GLN A 92 -7.33 -2.36 1.34
C GLN A 92 -6.94 -3.79 0.95
N ASP A 93 -6.06 -3.96 -0.02
CA ASP A 93 -5.65 -5.30 -0.46
C ASP A 93 -4.71 -5.96 0.55
N LYS A 94 -3.77 -5.19 1.11
CA LYS A 94 -2.87 -5.67 2.15
C LYS A 94 -3.61 -6.01 3.46
N LEU A 95 -4.66 -5.27 3.82
CA LEU A 95 -5.54 -5.65 4.95
C LEU A 95 -6.10 -7.06 4.79
N LYS A 96 -6.59 -7.41 3.59
CA LYS A 96 -7.11 -8.76 3.29
C LYS A 96 -6.00 -9.80 3.36
N GLU A 97 -4.81 -9.49 2.85
CA GLU A 97 -3.64 -10.38 2.91
C GLU A 97 -3.21 -10.66 4.36
N GLU A 98 -3.25 -9.65 5.23
CA GLU A 98 -2.94 -9.77 6.66
C GLU A 98 -4.08 -10.40 7.48
N GLY A 99 -5.22 -10.73 6.86
CA GLY A 99 -6.37 -11.35 7.52
C GLY A 99 -7.13 -10.41 8.45
N VAL A 100 -7.03 -9.10 8.24
CA VAL A 100 -7.70 -8.07 9.03
C VAL A 100 -9.06 -7.76 8.42
N ASP A 101 -10.08 -7.66 9.26
CA ASP A 101 -11.43 -7.28 8.83
C ASP A 101 -11.45 -5.87 8.24
N ASP A 102 -12.29 -5.67 7.22
CA ASP A 102 -12.51 -4.35 6.62
C ASP A 102 -13.16 -3.41 7.65
N PHE A 103 -12.55 -2.25 7.88
CA PHE A 103 -13.03 -1.24 8.81
C PHE A 103 -13.41 0.09 8.13
N LYS A 104 -13.55 0.12 6.80
CA LYS A 104 -13.89 1.36 6.06
C LYS A 104 -15.19 1.98 6.55
N GLN A 105 -16.21 1.14 6.76
CA GLN A 105 -17.52 1.60 7.20
C GLN A 105 -17.46 2.29 8.58
N ASN A 106 -16.56 1.85 9.48
CA ASN A 106 -16.40 2.49 10.79
C ASN A 106 -15.84 3.91 10.65
N LEU A 107 -14.93 4.13 9.69
CA LEU A 107 -14.40 5.46 9.37
C LEU A 107 -15.47 6.36 8.74
N GLU A 108 -16.21 5.85 7.76
CA GLU A 108 -17.31 6.58 7.11
C GLU A 108 -18.41 6.98 8.11
N ASP A 109 -18.79 6.05 8.99
CA ASP A 109 -19.72 6.29 10.09
C ASP A 109 -19.22 7.36 11.06
N LEU A 110 -17.93 7.35 11.40
CA LEU A 110 -17.31 8.36 12.25
C LEU A 110 -17.36 9.74 11.59
N TYR A 111 -16.94 9.83 10.32
CA TYR A 111 -16.98 11.08 9.55
C TYR A 111 -18.39 11.65 9.51
N ASP A 112 -19.39 10.85 9.13
CA ASP A 112 -20.78 11.29 9.03
C ASP A 112 -21.33 11.74 10.39
N THR A 113 -21.07 10.97 11.44
CA THR A 113 -21.54 11.34 12.79
C THR A 113 -20.89 12.64 13.27
N ALA A 114 -19.58 12.82 13.05
CA ALA A 114 -18.85 14.02 13.46
C ALA A 114 -19.31 15.26 12.67
N LYS A 115 -19.67 15.11 11.40
CA LYS A 115 -20.19 16.18 10.55
C LYS A 115 -21.51 16.77 11.06
N TYR A 116 -22.41 15.93 11.57
CA TYR A 116 -23.73 16.37 12.02
C TYR A 116 -23.83 16.58 13.54
N GLN A 117 -23.02 15.87 14.32
CA GLN A 117 -23.08 15.83 15.78
C GLN A 117 -21.67 15.78 16.41
N PRO A 118 -20.81 16.78 16.15
CA PRO A 118 -19.36 16.72 16.44
C PRO A 118 -19.01 16.49 17.91
N TYR A 119 -19.86 16.94 18.83
CA TYR A 119 -19.63 16.86 20.28
C TYR A 119 -20.45 15.77 20.97
N SER A 120 -21.05 14.85 20.20
CA SER A 120 -21.83 13.76 20.77
C SER A 120 -20.92 12.68 21.38
N GLU A 121 -21.42 11.99 22.40
CA GLU A 121 -20.74 10.81 22.97
C GLU A 121 -20.52 9.71 21.91
N GLU A 122 -21.38 9.67 20.89
CA GLU A 122 -21.27 8.73 19.77
C GLU A 122 -20.01 8.97 18.94
N VAL A 123 -19.63 10.23 18.68
CA VAL A 123 -18.37 10.55 18.00
C VAL A 123 -17.18 10.01 18.80
N THR A 124 -17.17 10.20 20.12
CA THR A 124 -16.10 9.67 20.98
C THR A 124 -16.01 8.15 20.88
N LYS A 125 -17.14 7.43 20.89
CA LYS A 125 -17.18 5.97 20.75
C LYS A 125 -16.67 5.52 19.38
N LYS A 126 -17.18 6.12 18.29
CA LYS A 126 -16.77 5.77 16.93
C LYS A 126 -15.30 6.08 16.66
N LEU A 127 -14.76 7.14 17.26
CA LEU A 127 -13.34 7.47 17.19
C LEU A 127 -12.48 6.42 17.90
N GLN A 128 -12.90 5.97 19.09
CA GLN A 128 -12.22 4.88 19.80
C GLN A 128 -12.23 3.58 19.02
N VAL A 129 -13.37 3.22 18.42
CA VAL A 129 -13.49 2.03 17.54
C VAL A 129 -12.54 2.14 16.36
N SER A 130 -12.58 3.25 15.63
CA SER A 130 -11.74 3.46 14.44
C SER A 130 -10.23 3.44 14.76
N VAL A 131 -9.82 4.04 15.88
CA VAL A 131 -8.43 3.97 16.35
C VAL A 131 -8.04 2.54 16.73
N ALA A 132 -8.96 1.78 17.35
CA ALA A 132 -8.72 0.39 17.71
C ALA A 132 -8.60 -0.52 16.47
N ASP A 133 -9.41 -0.29 15.44
CA ASP A 133 -9.35 -1.04 14.18
C ASP A 133 -7.97 -0.86 13.51
N ILE A 134 -7.52 0.39 13.37
CA ILE A 134 -6.19 0.70 12.83
C ILE A 134 -5.08 0.06 13.68
N LYS A 135 -5.19 0.14 15.01
CA LYS A 135 -4.22 -0.49 15.90
C LYS A 135 -4.20 -2.01 15.71
N SER A 136 -5.36 -2.65 15.60
CA SER A 136 -5.48 -4.08 15.35
C SER A 136 -4.83 -4.49 14.03
N ALA A 137 -4.96 -3.67 12.99
CA ALA A 137 -4.30 -3.88 11.71
C ALA A 137 -2.77 -3.83 11.82
N ILE A 138 -2.23 -2.85 12.57
CA ILE A 138 -0.80 -2.74 12.84
C ILE A 138 -0.29 -3.93 13.67
N ASP A 139 -1.02 -4.30 14.73
CA ASP A 139 -0.66 -5.43 15.59
C ASP A 139 -0.63 -6.74 14.78
N SER A 140 -1.68 -7.00 13.99
CA SER A 140 -1.79 -8.22 13.16
C SER A 140 -0.64 -8.33 12.16
N PHE A 141 -0.27 -7.21 11.53
CA PHE A 141 0.89 -7.17 10.64
C PHE A 141 2.17 -7.58 11.38
N PHE A 142 2.47 -7.00 12.54
CA PHE A 142 3.69 -7.33 13.24
C PHE A 142 3.67 -8.73 13.89
N GLU A 143 2.49 -9.30 14.15
CA GLU A 143 2.35 -10.71 14.52
C GLU A 143 2.76 -11.65 13.38
N ASN A 144 2.40 -11.32 12.15
CA ASN A 144 2.76 -12.06 10.93
C ASN A 144 4.21 -11.81 10.49
N HIS A 145 4.74 -10.61 10.73
CA HIS A 145 6.03 -10.13 10.25
C HIS A 145 7.00 -9.78 11.38
N LYS A 146 7.22 -10.70 12.31
CA LYS A 146 8.04 -10.47 13.52
C LYS A 146 9.46 -9.98 13.24
N ASN A 147 10.03 -10.34 12.08
CA ASN A 147 11.35 -9.87 11.65
C ASN A 147 11.40 -8.36 11.33
N LEU A 148 10.24 -7.72 11.10
CA LEU A 148 10.12 -6.29 10.85
C LEU A 148 9.90 -5.46 12.12
N GLN A 149 9.77 -6.11 13.30
CA GLN A 149 9.83 -5.43 14.60
C GLN A 149 11.28 -5.04 14.94
N SER A 150 11.88 -4.17 14.12
CA SER A 150 13.26 -3.71 14.29
C SER A 150 13.35 -2.18 14.31
N PRO A 151 14.37 -1.61 14.98
CA PRO A 151 14.62 -0.17 14.94
C PRO A 151 14.77 0.38 13.52
N GLU A 152 15.41 -0.38 12.62
CA GLU A 152 15.66 0.03 11.25
C GLU A 152 14.36 0.14 10.45
N PHE A 153 13.42 -0.78 10.63
CA PHE A 153 12.12 -0.69 9.97
C PHE A 153 11.30 0.48 10.52
N ALA A 154 11.31 0.67 11.85
CA ALA A 154 10.65 1.79 12.49
C ALA A 154 11.20 3.16 12.02
N GLU A 155 12.51 3.26 11.81
CA GLU A 155 13.15 4.46 11.26
C GLU A 155 12.64 4.78 9.85
N ILE A 156 12.61 3.78 8.96
CA ILE A 156 12.15 3.99 7.58
C ILE A 156 10.67 4.43 7.57
N VAL A 157 9.80 3.74 8.31
CA VAL A 157 8.38 4.11 8.43
C VAL A 157 8.23 5.53 8.97
N LEU A 158 8.95 5.89 10.04
CA LEU A 158 8.89 7.22 10.63
C LEU A 158 9.34 8.30 9.65
N ILE A 159 10.44 8.08 8.94
CA ILE A 159 10.93 9.01 7.90
C ILE A 159 9.88 9.16 6.80
N SER A 160 9.28 8.07 6.32
CA SER A 160 8.23 8.13 5.30
C SER A 160 7.00 8.91 5.74
N ILE A 161 6.56 8.73 7.00
CA ILE A 161 5.46 9.52 7.58
C ILE A 161 5.85 11.00 7.64
N LEU A 162 7.04 11.33 8.14
CA LEU A 162 7.51 12.71 8.27
C LEU A 162 7.66 13.41 6.92
N ASN A 163 8.15 12.69 5.90
CA ASN A 163 8.24 13.21 4.54
C ASN A 163 6.84 13.54 3.99
N THR A 164 5.89 12.60 4.14
CA THR A 164 4.50 12.81 3.68
C THR A 164 3.84 13.99 4.38
N ALA A 165 4.03 14.11 5.70
CA ALA A 165 3.46 15.20 6.49
C ALA A 165 4.09 16.58 6.19
N SER A 166 5.19 16.63 5.44
CA SER A 166 5.89 17.86 5.07
C SER A 166 5.53 18.41 3.68
N GLU A 167 4.76 17.66 2.90
CA GLU A 167 4.25 18.03 1.58
C GLU A 167 3.03 18.98 1.67
#